data_AF-A0A511AZY8-F1
#
_entry.id   AF-A0A511AZY8-F1
#
_cell.length_a   1.000
_cell.length_b   1.000
_cell.length_c   1.000
_cell.angle_alpha   90.00
_cell.angle_beta   90.00
_cell.angle_gamma   90.00
#
_symmetry.space_group_name_H-M   'P 1'
#
loop_
_entity.id
_entity.type
_entity.pdbx_description
1 polymer ?
#
loop_
_entity_poly.entity_id
_entity_poly.type
_entity_poly.pdbx_seq_one_letter_code
_entity_poly.pdbx_strand_id
1 'polypeptide(L)'
;MTVALLDGIKIDGFPVEQLYTGWEAISRHFFAGGLDVVLLRLLDGREACWWVDHTTGEHRGSHVMALPPEIQNQFLTALDPVLWPLAEGVLKTAPLLPEAFFPDVLPRTAILEAVGSWISRHAPHAILIPTGHADSGEKLTCPDGRLIGEGRIRSLMATKRGDGPLIIASPFSELPLRAQLVMPLEGMTAYRFHDAAEDVVFYLVCNDVRADVRPSFYYPAGPLLISDEALGALIPGQIMAWYALNPDHKDAIDKARPFLPQDFGVGQASSLRAAPPSPGVRDEDAGETSHVPSKQSSSARPSFLPDIPIAPPQAAPRQSLKDRLKLMLRWKKDRG
;
A
#
# COMPACT_ATOMS: atom_id res chain seq x y z
N MET A 1 -9.87 10.16 40.94
CA MET A 1 -8.71 11.07 41.06
C MET A 1 -7.88 10.85 39.82
N THR A 2 -7.94 11.77 38.85
CA THR A 2 -7.11 11.72 37.64
C THR A 2 -5.69 12.09 38.04
N VAL A 3 -4.79 11.10 38.07
CA VAL A 3 -3.34 11.35 38.14
C VAL A 3 -3.00 12.26 36.96
N ALA A 4 -2.34 13.39 37.21
CA ALA A 4 -1.91 14.23 36.09
C ALA A 4 -0.97 13.37 35.24
N LEU A 5 -1.13 13.40 33.91
CA LEU A 5 -0.44 12.46 33.01
C LEU A 5 1.09 12.52 33.12
N LEU A 6 1.61 13.62 33.67
CA LEU A 6 3.02 13.88 33.92
C LEU A 6 3.47 13.59 35.37
N ASP A 7 2.55 13.27 36.28
CA ASP A 7 2.88 13.01 37.68
C ASP A 7 3.86 11.84 37.80
N GLY A 8 4.92 12.08 38.58
CA GLY A 8 5.99 11.12 38.81
C GLY A 8 6.98 10.98 37.66
N ILE A 9 6.78 11.66 36.52
CA ILE A 9 7.75 11.66 35.42
C ILE A 9 8.95 12.53 35.77
N LYS A 10 10.15 12.04 35.47
CA LYS A 10 11.41 12.74 35.70
C LYS A 10 12.26 12.79 34.44
N ILE A 11 12.91 13.92 34.19
CA ILE A 11 13.95 14.10 33.16
C ILE A 11 15.24 14.46 33.89
N ASP A 12 16.32 13.70 33.65
CA ASP A 12 17.61 13.88 34.31
C ASP A 12 17.51 13.94 35.86
N GLY A 13 16.58 13.17 36.43
CA GLY A 13 16.32 13.12 37.87
C GLY A 13 15.42 14.22 38.43
N PHE A 14 15.05 15.22 37.63
CA PHE A 14 14.17 16.33 38.03
C PHE A 14 12.72 16.05 37.62
N PRO A 15 11.72 16.35 38.47
CA PRO A 15 10.32 16.17 38.11
C PRO A 15 9.92 17.08 36.95
N VAL A 16 9.06 16.56 36.06
CA VAL A 16 8.49 17.34 34.96
C VAL A 16 7.31 18.15 35.49
N GLU A 17 7.46 19.48 35.53
CA GLU A 17 6.40 20.38 35.98
C GLU A 17 5.55 20.92 34.82
N GLN A 18 6.15 21.08 33.64
CA GLN A 18 5.49 21.61 32.45
C GLN A 18 6.14 21.09 31.16
N LEU A 19 5.34 21.03 30.10
CA LEU A 19 5.82 20.77 28.75
C LEU A 19 6.23 22.07 28.04
N TYR A 20 6.90 21.94 26.90
CA TYR A 20 7.16 23.07 26.01
C TYR A 20 5.84 23.74 25.58
N THR A 21 5.89 25.06 25.38
CA THR A 21 4.72 25.84 24.96
C THR A 21 4.05 25.23 23.73
N GLY A 22 2.73 25.00 23.84
CA GLY A 22 1.89 24.44 22.78
C GLY A 22 1.77 22.92 22.78
N TRP A 23 2.52 22.20 23.63
CA TRP A 23 2.37 20.76 23.81
C TRP A 23 1.49 20.42 25.01
N GLU A 24 0.65 19.42 24.84
CA GLU A 24 -0.22 18.88 25.88
C GLU A 24 -0.04 17.37 25.98
N ALA A 25 0.00 16.84 27.21
CA ALA A 25 -0.08 15.40 27.43
C ALA A 25 -1.53 14.96 27.29
N ILE A 26 -1.77 14.03 26.36
CA ILE A 26 -3.12 13.57 26.00
C ILE A 26 -3.46 12.28 26.74
N SER A 27 -2.51 11.36 26.83
CA SER A 27 -2.73 10.10 27.53
C SER A 27 -1.42 9.46 27.98
N ARG A 28 -1.51 8.52 28.92
CA ARG A 28 -0.41 7.70 29.41
C ARG A 28 -0.87 6.26 29.55
N HIS A 29 -0.12 5.33 28.99
CA HIS A 29 -0.46 3.91 28.97
C HIS A 29 0.76 3.06 29.27
N PHE A 30 0.58 2.00 30.03
CA PHE A 30 1.57 0.93 30.08
C PHE A 30 1.71 0.28 28.70
N PHE A 31 2.94 0.11 28.25
CA PHE A 31 3.29 -0.56 26.99
C PHE A 31 4.00 -1.88 27.30
N ALA A 32 5.12 -2.17 26.64
CA ALA A 32 5.87 -3.42 26.77
C ALA A 32 7.24 -3.14 27.41
N GLY A 33 7.91 -4.19 27.88
CA GLY A 33 9.29 -4.10 28.35
C GLY A 33 9.49 -3.21 29.59
N GLY A 34 8.43 -2.96 30.38
CA GLY A 34 8.49 -2.08 31.54
C GLY A 34 8.45 -0.59 31.22
N LEU A 35 8.03 -0.22 30.01
CA LEU A 35 7.85 1.17 29.61
C LEU A 35 6.37 1.59 29.59
N ASP A 36 6.10 2.79 30.06
CA ASP A 36 4.92 3.56 29.72
C ASP A 36 5.17 4.39 28.46
N VAL A 37 4.12 4.63 27.69
CA VAL A 37 4.09 5.67 26.67
C VAL A 37 3.20 6.82 27.10
N VAL A 38 3.69 8.04 26.98
CA VAL A 38 2.91 9.27 27.11
C VAL A 38 2.71 9.85 25.72
N LEU A 39 1.45 9.96 25.29
CA LEU A 39 1.10 10.64 24.04
C LEU A 39 1.06 12.14 24.29
N LEU A 40 1.82 12.88 23.51
CA LEU A 40 1.84 14.33 23.48
C LEU A 40 1.21 14.81 22.18
N ARG A 41 0.47 15.91 22.23
CA ARG A 41 -0.09 16.56 21.04
C ARG A 41 0.21 18.05 21.06
N LEU A 42 0.63 18.56 19.92
CA LEU A 42 0.81 19.98 19.67
C LEU A 42 -0.52 20.61 19.23
N LEU A 43 -0.70 21.91 19.46
CA LEU A 43 -1.92 22.65 19.07
C LEU A 43 -2.35 22.50 17.61
N ASP A 44 -1.43 22.20 16.69
CA ASP A 44 -1.73 21.97 15.27
C ASP A 44 -2.11 20.52 14.93
N GLY A 45 -2.23 19.66 15.94
CA GLY A 45 -2.63 18.26 15.81
C GLY A 45 -1.48 17.27 15.65
N ARG A 46 -0.22 17.73 15.53
CA ARG A 46 0.94 16.82 15.48
C ARG A 46 1.09 16.07 16.80
N GLU A 47 1.45 14.79 16.71
CA GLU A 47 1.63 13.92 17.87
C GLU A 47 3.09 13.52 18.06
N ALA A 48 3.47 13.26 19.31
CA ALA A 48 4.76 12.71 19.69
C ALA A 48 4.60 11.77 20.89
N CYS A 49 5.59 10.91 21.13
CA CYS A 49 5.59 9.97 22.22
C CYS A 49 6.74 10.25 23.18
N TRP A 50 6.51 10.12 24.47
CA TRP A 50 7.59 9.92 25.45
C TRP A 50 7.53 8.50 25.97
N TRP A 51 8.69 7.86 26.01
CA TRP A 51 8.89 6.54 26.56
C TRP A 51 9.50 6.68 27.96
N VAL A 52 8.78 6.19 28.95
CA VAL A 52 9.07 6.42 30.37
C VAL A 52 9.18 5.08 31.07
N ASP A 53 10.16 4.93 31.94
CA ASP A 53 10.27 3.76 32.81
C ASP A 53 9.05 3.67 33.73
N HIS A 54 8.31 2.57 33.63
CA HIS A 54 7.08 2.37 34.40
C HIS A 54 7.33 2.38 35.92
N THR A 55 8.51 1.92 36.35
CA THR A 55 8.83 1.76 37.78
C THR A 55 9.41 3.03 38.37
N THR A 56 10.35 3.67 37.66
CA THR A 56 11.08 4.84 38.19
C THR A 56 10.44 6.17 37.80
N GLY A 57 9.60 6.18 36.76
CA GLY A 57 9.08 7.40 36.13
C GLY A 57 10.12 8.15 35.31
N GLU A 58 11.31 7.58 35.08
CA GLU A 58 12.39 8.25 34.36
C GLU A 58 12.12 8.24 32.86
N HIS A 59 12.20 9.42 32.23
CA HIS A 59 12.16 9.55 30.77
C HIS A 59 13.36 8.80 30.18
N ARG A 60 13.09 7.89 29.25
CA ARG A 60 14.11 7.09 28.57
C ARG A 60 14.36 7.56 27.14
N GLY A 61 13.39 8.22 26.52
CA GLY A 61 13.53 8.74 25.17
C GLY A 61 12.23 9.31 24.63
N SER A 62 12.36 10.23 23.68
CA SER A 62 11.22 10.75 22.91
C SER A 62 10.91 9.91 21.67
N HIS A 63 11.74 8.89 21.42
CA HIS A 63 11.52 7.93 20.36
C HIS A 63 12.03 6.54 20.75
N VAL A 64 11.42 5.47 20.24
CA VAL A 64 11.92 4.10 20.42
C VAL A 64 13.34 3.96 19.87
N MET A 65 13.61 4.61 18.74
CA MET A 65 14.95 4.65 18.13
C MET A 65 15.99 5.41 18.96
N ALA A 66 15.54 6.29 19.87
CA ALA A 66 16.39 7.10 20.74
C ALA A 66 16.56 6.50 22.15
N LEU A 67 15.95 5.34 22.43
CA LEU A 67 16.13 4.64 23.70
C LEU A 67 17.59 4.13 23.84
N PRO A 68 18.11 4.04 25.08
CA PRO A 68 19.38 3.35 25.34
C PRO A 68 19.36 1.93 24.76
N PRO A 69 20.46 1.43 24.16
CA PRO A 69 20.47 0.15 23.44
C PRO A 69 19.92 -1.04 24.23
N GLU A 70 20.23 -1.13 25.52
CA GLU A 70 19.77 -2.19 26.42
C GLU A 70 18.25 -2.14 26.60
N ILE A 71 17.71 -0.94 26.83
CA ILE A 71 16.28 -0.70 27.01
C ILE A 71 15.54 -0.93 25.69
N GLN A 72 16.09 -0.44 24.58
CA GLN A 72 15.54 -0.66 23.25
C GLN A 72 15.45 -2.15 22.93
N ASN A 73 16.52 -2.91 23.18
CA ASN A 73 16.54 -4.35 22.92
C ASN A 73 15.50 -5.08 23.75
N GLN A 74 15.41 -4.77 25.05
CA GLN A 74 14.40 -5.35 25.95
C GLN A 74 12.98 -5.01 25.50
N PHE A 75 12.75 -3.74 25.16
CA PHE A 75 11.46 -3.25 24.67
C PHE A 75 11.03 -3.99 23.40
N LEU A 76 11.89 -4.01 22.37
CA LEU A 76 11.58 -4.65 21.10
C LEU A 76 11.39 -6.16 21.24
N THR A 77 12.18 -6.84 22.06
CA THR A 77 12.00 -8.27 22.34
C THR A 77 10.71 -8.55 23.11
N ALA A 78 10.24 -7.63 23.95
CA ALA A 78 8.94 -7.77 24.61
C ALA A 78 7.75 -7.67 23.62
N LEU A 79 7.96 -7.13 22.42
CA LEU A 79 6.94 -7.06 21.37
C LEU A 79 6.88 -8.32 20.49
N ASP A 80 7.91 -9.16 20.54
CA ASP A 80 8.01 -10.39 19.74
C ASP A 80 6.73 -11.26 19.78
N PRO A 81 6.09 -11.52 20.94
CA PRO A 81 4.89 -12.35 21.01
C PRO A 81 3.67 -11.78 20.26
N VAL A 82 3.64 -10.46 20.04
CA VAL A 82 2.56 -9.76 19.32
C VAL A 82 2.92 -9.62 17.85
N LEU A 83 4.16 -9.23 17.56
CA LEU A 83 4.56 -8.84 16.21
C LEU A 83 4.98 -10.03 15.33
N TRP A 84 5.60 -11.08 15.89
CA TRP A 84 5.94 -12.26 15.07
C TRP A 84 4.73 -12.97 14.45
N PRO A 85 3.63 -13.22 15.20
CA PRO A 85 2.42 -13.80 14.62
C PRO A 85 1.87 -12.97 13.45
N LEU A 86 1.88 -11.64 13.56
CA LEU A 86 1.47 -10.76 12.47
C LEU A 86 2.39 -10.88 11.25
N ALA A 87 3.70 -10.88 11.49
CA ALA A 87 4.73 -10.90 10.44
C ALA A 87 4.77 -12.21 9.66
N GLU A 88 4.71 -13.36 10.35
CA GLU A 88 4.76 -14.69 9.74
C GLU A 88 3.38 -15.25 9.39
N GLY A 89 2.34 -14.81 10.08
CA GLY A 89 0.94 -15.18 9.88
C GLY A 89 0.26 -14.30 8.83
N VAL A 90 -0.61 -13.39 9.28
CA VAL A 90 -1.55 -12.66 8.39
C VAL A 90 -0.89 -11.85 7.27
N LEU A 91 0.33 -11.35 7.49
CA LEU A 91 1.06 -10.63 6.43
C LEU A 91 1.39 -11.54 5.25
N LYS A 92 1.88 -12.77 5.50
CA LYS A 92 2.40 -13.68 4.46
C LYS A 92 1.39 -14.71 3.98
N THR A 93 0.46 -15.11 4.85
CA THR A 93 -0.39 -16.29 4.64
C THR A 93 -1.85 -16.02 5.03
N ALA A 94 -2.72 -17.03 4.91
CA ALA A 94 -4.04 -16.97 5.52
C ALA A 94 -3.93 -16.97 7.06
N PRO A 95 -4.74 -16.18 7.78
CA PRO A 95 -4.60 -16.02 9.22
C PRO A 95 -4.79 -17.36 9.97
N LEU A 96 -3.76 -17.79 10.70
CA LEU A 96 -3.78 -18.99 11.56
C LEU A 96 -3.79 -18.59 13.04
N LEU A 97 -4.82 -19.06 13.76
CA LEU A 97 -5.00 -18.91 15.23
C LEU A 97 -5.18 -17.45 15.74
N PRO A 98 -5.67 -17.23 16.97
CA PRO A 98 -5.83 -15.87 17.49
C PRO A 98 -4.45 -15.24 17.70
N GLU A 99 -4.17 -14.19 16.94
CA GLU A 99 -2.96 -13.39 17.07
C GLU A 99 -3.04 -12.58 18.38
N ALA A 100 -1.91 -12.39 19.06
CA ALA A 100 -1.87 -11.50 20.21
C ALA A 100 -1.96 -10.06 19.70
N PHE A 101 -2.89 -9.28 20.26
CA PHE A 101 -3.13 -7.90 19.85
C PHE A 101 -2.62 -6.92 20.90
N PHE A 102 -2.33 -5.70 20.46
CA PHE A 102 -2.21 -4.60 21.40
C PHE A 102 -3.58 -4.35 22.06
N PRO A 103 -3.62 -3.96 23.34
CA PRO A 103 -4.86 -3.49 23.95
C PRO A 103 -5.48 -2.35 23.12
N ASP A 104 -6.81 -2.32 22.99
CA ASP A 104 -7.59 -1.33 22.22
C ASP A 104 -7.36 0.15 22.63
N VAL A 105 -6.53 0.39 23.65
CA VAL A 105 -6.32 1.69 24.30
C VAL A 105 -4.97 2.31 23.94
N LEU A 106 -4.10 1.62 23.19
CA LEU A 106 -2.79 2.15 22.86
C LEU A 106 -2.84 3.18 21.70
N PRO A 107 -2.15 4.33 21.82
CA PRO A 107 -2.11 5.32 20.76
C PRO A 107 -1.51 4.79 19.46
N ARG A 108 -2.15 5.09 18.32
CA ARG A 108 -1.67 4.70 16.97
C ARG A 108 -0.22 5.14 16.72
N THR A 109 0.12 6.36 17.11
CA THR A 109 1.47 6.94 16.96
C THR A 109 2.52 6.10 17.70
N ALA A 110 2.23 5.64 18.91
CA ALA A 110 3.11 4.78 19.69
C ALA A 110 3.27 3.39 19.04
N ILE A 111 2.18 2.81 18.54
CA ILE A 111 2.20 1.52 17.86
C ILE A 111 3.02 1.60 16.56
N LEU A 112 2.80 2.63 15.74
CA LEU A 112 3.57 2.84 14.51
C LEU A 112 5.07 2.94 14.79
N GLU A 113 5.45 3.68 15.84
CA GLU A 113 6.83 3.84 16.22
C GLU A 113 7.45 2.52 16.70
N ALA A 114 6.73 1.77 17.55
CA ALA A 114 7.16 0.47 18.07
C ALA A 114 7.31 -0.57 16.93
N VAL A 115 6.30 -0.67 16.07
CA VAL A 115 6.27 -1.57 14.91
C VAL A 115 7.36 -1.21 13.92
N GLY A 116 7.53 0.08 13.58
CA GLY A 116 8.57 0.54 12.65
C GLY A 116 9.99 0.24 13.17
N SER A 117 10.21 0.41 14.47
CA SER A 117 11.48 0.08 15.11
C SER A 117 11.72 -1.43 15.14
N TRP A 118 10.69 -2.23 15.39
CA TRP A 118 10.75 -3.69 15.36
C TRP A 118 11.05 -4.23 13.95
N ILE A 119 10.36 -3.73 12.91
CA ILE A 119 10.62 -4.10 11.52
C ILE A 119 12.04 -3.76 11.09
N SER A 120 12.54 -2.59 11.46
CA SER A 120 13.92 -2.19 11.18
C SER A 120 14.95 -3.17 11.76
N ARG A 121 14.62 -3.83 12.88
CA ARG A 121 15.46 -4.86 13.52
C ARG A 121 15.28 -6.24 12.90
N HIS A 122 14.05 -6.66 12.59
CA HIS A 122 13.70 -8.06 12.30
C HIS A 122 13.38 -8.36 10.83
N ALA A 123 13.04 -7.34 10.04
CA ALA A 123 12.81 -7.47 8.60
C ALA A 123 13.72 -6.53 7.76
N PRO A 124 15.04 -6.47 8.01
CA PRO A 124 15.96 -5.64 7.23
C PRO A 124 16.13 -6.10 5.76
N HIS A 125 15.44 -7.18 5.37
CA HIS A 125 15.59 -7.84 4.08
C HIS A 125 14.53 -7.45 3.03
N ALA A 126 13.63 -6.53 3.36
CA ALA A 126 12.70 -5.95 2.38
C ALA A 126 13.49 -5.18 1.32
N ILE A 127 13.64 -5.77 0.13
CA ILE A 127 14.28 -5.08 -1.00
C ILE A 127 13.31 -4.02 -1.51
N LEU A 128 13.69 -2.75 -1.38
CA LEU A 128 12.99 -1.63 -1.99
C LEU A 128 13.52 -1.40 -3.42
N ILE A 129 12.65 -1.55 -4.41
CA ILE A 129 12.94 -1.30 -5.82
C ILE A 129 12.10 -0.10 -6.29
N PRO A 130 12.69 0.94 -6.91
CA PRO A 130 11.91 2.00 -7.53
C PRO A 130 11.03 1.47 -8.66
N THR A 131 9.84 2.03 -8.87
CA THR A 131 8.88 1.47 -9.84
C THR A 131 9.45 1.47 -11.26
N GLY A 132 10.27 2.46 -11.61
CA GLY A 132 10.93 2.54 -12.92
C GLY A 132 11.84 1.35 -13.24
N HIS A 133 12.46 0.73 -12.23
CA HIS A 133 13.27 -0.47 -12.42
C HIS A 133 12.42 -1.73 -12.61
N ALA A 134 11.27 -1.80 -11.95
CA ALA A 134 10.35 -2.92 -12.07
C ALA A 134 9.42 -2.82 -13.30
N ASP A 135 9.37 -1.64 -13.93
CA ASP A 135 8.58 -1.35 -15.14
C ASP A 135 9.37 -1.61 -16.45
N SER A 136 10.50 -2.32 -16.40
CA SER A 136 11.21 -2.75 -17.62
C SER A 136 10.34 -3.65 -18.52
N GLY A 137 9.36 -4.33 -17.91
CA GLY A 137 8.52 -5.33 -18.57
C GLY A 137 9.16 -6.72 -18.62
N GLU A 138 10.39 -6.85 -18.16
CA GLU A 138 11.09 -8.13 -18.03
C GLU A 138 10.54 -8.93 -16.84
N LYS A 139 10.89 -10.22 -16.79
CA LYS A 139 10.58 -11.06 -15.63
C LYS A 139 11.32 -10.53 -14.42
N LEU A 140 10.62 -10.51 -13.28
CA LEU A 140 11.21 -10.12 -12.00
C LEU A 140 11.39 -11.36 -11.14
N THR A 141 12.63 -11.64 -10.73
CA THR A 141 12.93 -12.65 -9.72
C THR A 141 12.85 -12.03 -8.34
N CYS A 142 11.91 -12.50 -7.54
CA CYS A 142 11.75 -12.08 -6.16
C CYS A 142 12.92 -12.62 -5.30
N PRO A 143 13.22 -11.98 -4.16
CA PRO A 143 14.22 -12.45 -3.19
C PRO A 143 14.06 -13.91 -2.73
N ASP A 144 12.83 -14.43 -2.67
CA ASP A 144 12.52 -15.84 -2.35
C ASP A 144 12.73 -16.80 -3.54
N GLY A 145 13.20 -16.29 -4.68
CA GLY A 145 13.37 -17.05 -5.92
C GLY A 145 12.11 -17.18 -6.77
N ARG A 146 10.96 -16.70 -6.31
CA ARG A 146 9.71 -16.74 -7.09
C ARG A 146 9.78 -15.79 -8.29
N LEU A 147 9.22 -16.22 -9.41
CA LEU A 147 9.23 -15.43 -10.64
C LEU A 147 7.90 -14.71 -10.84
N ILE A 148 7.97 -13.42 -11.14
CA ILE A 148 6.86 -12.64 -11.67
C ILE A 148 7.07 -12.50 -13.18
N GLY A 149 6.08 -12.95 -13.95
CA GLY A 149 6.11 -12.95 -15.41
C GLY A 149 6.24 -11.56 -16.04
N GLU A 150 6.63 -11.54 -17.31
CA GLU A 150 6.84 -10.32 -18.11
C GLU A 150 5.59 -9.44 -18.12
N GLY A 151 5.79 -8.12 -17.99
CA GLY A 151 4.71 -7.12 -18.03
C GLY A 151 3.72 -7.15 -16.84
N ARG A 152 3.79 -8.13 -15.93
CA ARG A 152 2.80 -8.27 -14.84
C ARG A 152 2.91 -7.17 -13.79
N ILE A 153 4.13 -6.82 -13.37
CA ILE A 153 4.33 -5.66 -12.49
C ILE A 153 3.88 -4.37 -13.17
N ARG A 154 4.24 -4.15 -14.45
CA ARG A 154 3.78 -2.98 -15.21
C ARG A 154 2.26 -2.85 -15.18
N SER A 155 1.53 -3.94 -15.48
CA SER A 155 0.07 -3.97 -15.44
C SER A 155 -0.45 -3.64 -14.04
N LEU A 156 0.16 -4.20 -13.00
CA LEU A 156 -0.21 -3.93 -11.61
C LEU A 156 0.03 -2.47 -11.22
N MET A 157 1.15 -1.87 -11.63
CA MET A 157 1.49 -0.47 -11.39
C MET A 157 0.64 0.51 -12.23
N ALA A 158 -0.06 0.03 -13.26
CA ALA A 158 -1.02 0.83 -14.02
C ALA A 158 -2.43 0.82 -13.39
N THR A 159 -2.63 0.06 -12.31
CA THR A 159 -3.92 -0.05 -11.62
C THR A 159 -4.36 1.31 -11.10
N LYS A 160 -5.63 1.66 -11.35
CA LYS A 160 -6.28 2.86 -10.82
C LYS A 160 -7.42 2.48 -9.90
N ARG A 161 -7.62 3.28 -8.86
CA ARG A 161 -8.77 3.16 -7.96
C ARG A 161 -10.04 3.62 -8.68
N GLY A 162 -11.11 2.86 -8.52
CA GLY A 162 -12.47 3.25 -8.92
C GLY A 162 -13.41 3.21 -7.72
N ASP A 163 -14.69 3.48 -7.95
CA ASP A 163 -15.74 3.56 -6.91
C ASP A 163 -16.22 2.19 -6.39
N GLY A 164 -15.47 1.12 -6.68
CA GLY A 164 -15.84 -0.26 -6.39
C GLY A 164 -14.73 -1.08 -5.74
N PRO A 165 -14.99 -2.37 -5.48
CA PRO A 165 -13.97 -3.28 -4.98
C PRO A 165 -12.82 -3.37 -5.97
N LEU A 166 -11.59 -3.26 -5.47
CA LEU A 166 -10.42 -3.31 -6.32
C LEU A 166 -10.22 -4.75 -6.84
N ILE A 167 -10.18 -4.88 -8.16
CA ILE A 167 -9.96 -6.13 -8.87
C ILE A 167 -8.71 -5.97 -9.72
N ILE A 168 -7.79 -6.94 -9.63
CA ILE A 168 -6.52 -6.94 -10.35
C ILE A 168 -6.26 -8.32 -10.94
N ALA A 169 -5.34 -8.42 -11.90
CA ALA A 169 -4.73 -9.70 -12.25
C ALA A 169 -3.59 -10.00 -11.27
N SER A 170 -3.53 -11.21 -10.72
CA SER A 170 -2.43 -11.61 -9.86
C SER A 170 -1.08 -11.51 -10.61
N PRO A 171 -0.03 -10.93 -10.02
CA PRO A 171 1.29 -10.95 -10.64
C PRO A 171 1.90 -12.37 -10.69
N PHE A 172 1.35 -13.32 -9.93
CA PHE A 172 1.88 -14.69 -9.83
C PHE A 172 1.13 -15.69 -10.72
N SER A 173 -0.20 -15.79 -10.60
CA SER A 173 -1.02 -16.72 -11.41
C SER A 173 -1.75 -16.10 -12.61
N GLU A 174 -1.77 -14.76 -12.74
CA GLU A 174 -2.60 -14.01 -13.70
C GLU A 174 -4.12 -14.14 -13.50
N LEU A 175 -4.56 -14.90 -12.50
CA LEU A 175 -5.97 -15.01 -12.19
C LEU A 175 -6.52 -13.66 -11.68
N PRO A 176 -7.77 -13.31 -12.02
CA PRO A 176 -8.42 -12.13 -11.47
C PRO A 176 -8.67 -12.31 -9.96
N LEU A 177 -8.20 -11.35 -9.17
CA LEU A 177 -8.34 -11.32 -7.73
C LEU A 177 -9.14 -10.09 -7.31
N ARG A 178 -10.05 -10.29 -6.36
CA ARG A 178 -10.74 -9.22 -5.64
C ARG A 178 -10.02 -8.97 -4.32
N ALA A 179 -9.83 -7.71 -3.94
CA ALA A 179 -9.22 -7.37 -2.65
C ALA A 179 -10.04 -7.98 -1.50
N GLN A 180 -9.35 -8.64 -0.57
CA GLN A 180 -9.96 -9.22 0.63
C GLN A 180 -10.17 -8.18 1.72
N LEU A 181 -9.22 -7.25 1.86
CA LEU A 181 -9.26 -6.13 2.80
C LEU A 181 -8.92 -4.81 2.12
N VAL A 182 -9.50 -3.75 2.65
CA VAL A 182 -9.18 -2.36 2.35
C VAL A 182 -8.75 -1.70 3.65
N MET A 183 -7.49 -1.28 3.73
CA MET A 183 -6.87 -0.76 4.94
C MET A 183 -6.58 0.73 4.75
N PRO A 184 -7.34 1.63 5.40
CA PRO A 184 -6.99 3.04 5.43
C PRO A 184 -5.69 3.23 6.21
N LEU A 185 -4.69 3.79 5.55
CA LEU A 185 -3.42 4.19 6.12
C LEU A 185 -3.31 5.73 6.10
N GLU A 186 -2.18 6.27 6.51
CA GLU A 186 -1.99 7.72 6.58
C GLU A 186 -1.70 8.30 5.19
N GLY A 187 -2.72 8.90 4.57
CA GLY A 187 -2.64 9.46 3.21
C GLY A 187 -2.60 8.42 2.09
N MET A 188 -2.81 7.14 2.41
CA MET A 188 -2.78 6.02 1.49
C MET A 188 -3.84 4.98 1.86
N THR A 189 -4.23 4.15 0.90
CA THR A 189 -5.07 2.97 1.14
C THR A 189 -4.34 1.72 0.66
N ALA A 190 -4.15 0.74 1.54
CA ALA A 190 -3.59 -0.56 1.19
C ALA A 190 -4.69 -1.60 0.94
N TYR A 191 -4.52 -2.40 -0.10
CA TYR A 191 -5.43 -3.47 -0.49
C TYR A 191 -4.72 -4.81 -0.35
N ARG A 192 -5.31 -5.74 0.39
CA ARG A 192 -4.79 -7.11 0.55
C ARG A 192 -5.36 -8.01 -0.53
N PHE A 193 -4.51 -8.82 -1.14
CA PHE A 193 -4.90 -9.90 -2.06
C PHE A 193 -4.30 -11.23 -1.62
N HIS A 194 -5.03 -12.31 -1.84
CA HIS A 194 -4.54 -13.68 -1.70
C HIS A 194 -4.74 -14.40 -3.03
N ASP A 195 -3.65 -14.88 -3.59
CA ASP A 195 -3.66 -15.75 -4.76
C ASP A 195 -3.65 -17.20 -4.28
N ALA A 196 -4.82 -17.84 -4.26
CA ALA A 196 -4.95 -19.21 -3.79
C ALA A 196 -4.28 -20.25 -4.71
N ALA A 197 -4.01 -19.92 -5.99
CA ALA A 197 -3.35 -20.85 -6.91
C ALA A 197 -1.85 -20.98 -6.59
N GLU A 198 -1.24 -19.89 -6.13
CA GLU A 198 0.19 -19.80 -5.81
C GLU A 198 0.47 -19.78 -4.30
N ASP A 199 -0.61 -19.73 -3.50
CA ASP A 199 -0.65 -19.53 -2.05
C ASP A 199 0.22 -18.36 -1.58
N VAL A 200 -0.04 -17.18 -2.14
CA VAL A 200 0.71 -15.95 -1.83
C VAL A 200 -0.20 -14.80 -1.46
N VAL A 201 0.21 -14.06 -0.43
CA VAL A 201 -0.41 -12.79 -0.04
C VAL A 201 0.46 -11.65 -0.49
N PHE A 202 -0.16 -10.62 -1.05
CA PHE A 202 0.51 -9.39 -1.43
C PHE A 202 -0.43 -8.20 -1.29
N TYR A 203 0.17 -7.01 -1.35
CA TYR A 203 -0.52 -5.75 -1.11
C TYR A 203 -0.27 -4.78 -2.26
N LEU A 204 -1.32 -4.05 -2.62
CA LEU A 204 -1.23 -2.89 -3.49
C LEU A 204 -1.62 -1.65 -2.68
N VAL A 205 -0.78 -0.62 -2.67
CA VAL A 205 -0.99 0.58 -1.86
C VAL A 205 -1.13 1.79 -2.77
N CYS A 206 -2.28 2.44 -2.71
CA CYS A 206 -2.59 3.61 -3.53
C CYS A 206 -2.49 4.89 -2.70
N ASN A 207 -1.99 5.97 -3.29
CA ASN A 207 -2.02 7.30 -2.68
C ASN A 207 -3.44 7.88 -2.75
N ASP A 208 -3.95 8.36 -1.61
CA ASP A 208 -5.31 8.90 -1.54
C ASP A 208 -5.39 10.38 -1.93
N VAL A 209 -4.27 11.10 -1.86
CA VAL A 209 -4.18 12.53 -2.17
C VAL A 209 -3.84 12.75 -3.65
N ARG A 210 -2.98 11.88 -4.20
CA ARG A 210 -2.41 12.00 -5.54
C ARG A 210 -2.73 10.78 -6.40
N ALA A 211 -3.90 10.82 -7.05
CA ALA A 211 -4.37 9.74 -7.92
C ALA A 211 -3.52 9.53 -9.19
N ASP A 212 -2.61 10.46 -9.51
CA ASP A 212 -1.63 10.36 -10.61
C ASP A 212 -0.42 9.49 -10.25
N VAL A 213 -0.18 9.25 -8.96
CA VAL A 213 0.97 8.46 -8.50
C VAL A 213 0.68 6.98 -8.65
N ARG A 214 1.69 6.25 -9.16
CA ARG A 214 1.63 4.80 -9.31
C ARG A 214 1.49 4.15 -7.92
N PRO A 215 0.71 3.07 -7.79
CA PRO A 215 0.62 2.37 -6.54
C PRO A 215 1.96 1.73 -6.16
N SER A 216 2.15 1.46 -4.88
CA SER A 216 3.26 0.64 -4.38
C SER A 216 2.83 -0.82 -4.28
N PHE A 217 3.73 -1.74 -4.59
CA PHE A 217 3.50 -3.18 -4.43
C PHE A 217 4.35 -3.73 -3.29
N TYR A 218 3.72 -4.47 -2.37
CA TYR A 218 4.42 -5.11 -1.26
C TYR A 218 4.10 -6.61 -1.22
N TYR A 219 5.15 -7.43 -1.28
CA TYR A 219 5.10 -8.88 -1.19
C TYR A 219 5.94 -9.34 0.02
N PRO A 220 5.31 -9.60 1.18
CA PRO A 220 6.01 -9.88 2.42
C PRO A 220 6.72 -11.23 2.48
N ALA A 221 6.20 -12.26 1.78
CA ALA A 221 6.82 -13.58 1.81
C ALA A 221 8.15 -13.62 1.03
N GLY A 222 8.25 -12.87 -0.07
CA GLY A 222 9.47 -12.69 -0.85
C GLY A 222 10.17 -11.36 -0.57
N PRO A 223 10.26 -10.94 0.71
CA PRO A 223 10.44 -9.56 1.20
C PRO A 223 10.76 -8.51 0.11
N LEU A 224 9.74 -8.14 -0.68
CA LEU A 224 9.88 -7.27 -1.84
C LEU A 224 8.91 -6.09 -1.72
N LEU A 225 9.43 -4.89 -1.90
CA LEU A 225 8.65 -3.66 -1.94
C LEU A 225 9.03 -2.89 -3.21
N ILE A 226 8.04 -2.51 -4.00
CA ILE A 226 8.21 -1.67 -5.19
C ILE A 226 7.46 -0.38 -4.94
N SER A 227 8.17 0.75 -4.87
CA SER A 227 7.58 2.04 -4.53
C SER A 227 8.46 3.20 -4.97
N ASP A 228 7.83 4.28 -5.46
CA ASP A 228 8.46 5.60 -5.64
C ASP A 228 7.95 6.62 -4.60
N GLU A 229 7.13 6.19 -3.65
CA GLU A 229 6.61 7.07 -2.61
C GLU A 229 7.73 7.47 -1.65
N ALA A 230 7.77 8.75 -1.26
CA ALA A 230 8.81 9.27 -0.38
C ALA A 230 8.89 8.51 0.96
N LEU A 231 7.74 8.01 1.44
CA LEU A 231 7.61 7.21 2.65
C LEU A 231 7.34 5.72 2.35
N GLY A 232 7.66 5.26 1.13
CA GLY A 232 7.39 3.89 0.69
C GLY A 232 7.98 2.83 1.62
N ALA A 233 9.20 3.06 2.12
CA ALA A 233 9.87 2.17 3.07
C ALA A 233 9.09 1.94 4.39
N LEU A 234 8.16 2.84 4.74
CA LEU A 234 7.33 2.72 5.95
C LEU A 234 6.08 1.86 5.74
N ILE A 235 5.72 1.52 4.48
CA ILE A 235 4.51 0.77 4.14
C ILE A 235 4.38 -0.54 4.95
N PRO A 236 5.42 -1.40 5.06
CA PRO A 236 5.33 -2.63 5.86
C PRO A 236 4.91 -2.35 7.31
N GLY A 237 5.49 -1.31 7.93
CA GLY A 237 5.17 -0.91 9.29
C GLY A 237 3.76 -0.35 9.45
N GLN A 238 3.27 0.41 8.46
CA GLN A 238 1.91 0.93 8.48
C GLN A 238 0.88 -0.19 8.34
N ILE A 239 1.10 -1.17 7.46
CA ILE A 239 0.19 -2.32 7.30
C ILE A 239 0.20 -3.18 8.56
N MET A 240 1.39 -3.47 9.12
CA MET A 240 1.50 -4.27 10.33
C MET A 240 0.86 -3.59 11.55
N ALA A 241 1.05 -2.28 11.70
CA ALA A 241 0.37 -1.50 12.73
C ALA A 241 -1.14 -1.48 12.54
N TRP A 242 -1.63 -1.45 11.29
CA TRP A 242 -3.07 -1.57 11.00
C TRP A 242 -3.61 -2.90 11.50
N TYR A 243 -2.97 -4.03 11.20
CA TYR A 243 -3.42 -5.33 11.71
C TYR A 243 -3.41 -5.40 13.24
N ALA A 244 -2.37 -4.86 13.87
CA ALA A 244 -2.25 -4.84 15.33
C ALA A 244 -3.35 -4.01 16.02
N LEU A 245 -3.95 -3.06 15.31
CA LEU A 245 -5.04 -2.19 15.75
C LEU A 245 -6.44 -2.65 15.32
N ASN A 246 -6.54 -3.68 14.47
CA ASN A 246 -7.80 -4.13 13.90
C ASN A 246 -7.95 -5.65 14.13
N PRO A 247 -8.27 -6.10 15.36
CA PRO A 247 -8.32 -7.53 15.69
C PRO A 247 -9.34 -8.33 14.87
N ASP A 248 -10.41 -7.68 14.40
CA ASP A 248 -11.46 -8.29 13.59
C ASP A 248 -11.03 -8.58 12.13
N HIS A 249 -9.80 -8.24 11.76
CA HIS A 249 -9.30 -8.43 10.40
C HIS A 249 -9.38 -9.90 9.94
N LYS A 250 -9.22 -10.86 10.86
CA LYS A 250 -9.30 -12.30 10.54
C LYS A 250 -10.69 -12.66 10.02
N ASP A 251 -11.70 -12.24 10.77
CA ASP A 251 -13.10 -12.44 10.41
C ASP A 251 -13.43 -11.77 9.08
N ALA A 252 -12.87 -10.59 8.82
CA ALA A 252 -13.04 -9.88 7.56
C ALA A 252 -12.37 -10.61 6.38
N ILE A 253 -11.19 -11.21 6.58
CA ILE A 253 -10.51 -12.04 5.56
C ILE A 253 -11.30 -13.31 5.30
N ASP A 254 -11.75 -14.01 6.34
CA ASP A 254 -12.49 -15.27 6.21
C ASP A 254 -13.84 -15.08 5.50
N LYS A 255 -14.49 -13.94 5.74
CA LYS A 255 -15.77 -13.56 5.10
C LYS A 255 -15.56 -12.86 3.76
N ALA A 256 -14.31 -12.64 3.32
CA ALA A 256 -14.04 -11.94 2.08
C ALA A 256 -14.57 -12.75 0.89
N ARG A 257 -15.48 -12.13 0.12
CA ARG A 257 -16.05 -12.75 -1.07
C ARG A 257 -14.92 -12.93 -2.12
N PRO A 258 -14.71 -14.14 -2.66
CA PRO A 258 -13.75 -14.35 -3.74
C PRO A 258 -14.20 -13.63 -5.00
N PHE A 259 -13.28 -13.48 -5.96
CA PHE A 259 -13.64 -13.01 -7.30
C PHE A 259 -14.65 -13.96 -7.94
N LEU A 260 -15.76 -13.43 -8.48
CA LEU A 260 -16.75 -14.21 -9.22
C LEU A 260 -16.98 -13.64 -10.63
N PRO A 261 -17.46 -14.43 -11.60
CA PRO A 261 -17.74 -13.94 -12.96
C PRO A 261 -18.71 -12.75 -13.04
N GLN A 262 -19.59 -12.56 -12.05
CA GLN A 262 -20.48 -11.39 -11.99
C GLN A 262 -19.69 -10.08 -11.82
N ASP A 263 -18.49 -10.14 -11.24
CA ASP A 263 -17.61 -8.99 -11.05
C ASP A 263 -16.99 -8.53 -12.39
N PHE A 264 -17.01 -9.36 -13.45
CA PHE A 264 -16.75 -8.94 -14.83
C PHE A 264 -17.95 -8.23 -15.50
N GLY A 265 -19.09 -8.11 -14.81
CA GLY A 265 -20.31 -7.53 -15.40
C GLY A 265 -21.02 -8.46 -16.40
N VAL A 266 -20.68 -9.76 -16.44
CA VAL A 266 -21.26 -10.74 -17.39
C VAL A 266 -22.79 -10.88 -17.23
N GLY A 267 -23.33 -10.55 -16.05
CA GLY A 267 -24.79 -10.45 -15.81
C GLY A 267 -25.43 -9.12 -16.25
N GLN A 268 -24.68 -8.02 -16.23
CA GLN A 268 -25.15 -6.68 -16.61
C GLN A 268 -25.26 -6.51 -18.14
N ALA A 269 -24.41 -7.21 -18.90
CA ALA A 269 -24.47 -7.22 -20.36
C ALA A 269 -25.71 -7.96 -20.91
N SER A 270 -26.24 -8.95 -20.17
CA SER A 270 -27.47 -9.66 -20.58
C SER A 270 -28.73 -8.82 -20.36
N SER A 271 -28.74 -7.92 -19.37
CA SER A 271 -29.82 -6.96 -19.12
C SER A 271 -29.90 -5.82 -20.14
N LEU A 272 -28.83 -5.55 -20.90
CA LEU A 272 -28.84 -4.53 -21.97
C LEU A 272 -29.61 -4.96 -23.24
N ARG A 273 -30.10 -6.21 -23.31
CA ARG A 273 -30.93 -6.70 -24.43
C ARG A 273 -32.42 -6.84 -24.11
N ALA A 274 -32.87 -6.45 -22.93
CA ALA A 274 -34.27 -6.50 -22.54
C ALA A 274 -34.84 -5.09 -22.32
N ALA A 275 -34.64 -4.17 -23.26
CA ALA A 275 -35.58 -3.06 -23.42
C ALA A 275 -36.81 -3.61 -24.15
N PRO A 276 -37.99 -3.69 -23.51
CA PRO A 276 -39.21 -4.07 -24.22
C PRO A 276 -39.48 -3.02 -25.32
N PRO A 277 -39.94 -3.43 -26.51
CA PRO A 277 -40.38 -2.48 -27.52
C PRO A 277 -41.54 -1.66 -26.93
N SER A 278 -41.36 -0.35 -26.84
CA SER A 278 -42.42 0.59 -26.50
C SER A 278 -43.63 0.35 -27.40
N PRO A 279 -44.83 0.11 -26.86
CA PRO A 279 -46.01 -0.12 -27.67
C PRO A 279 -46.56 1.21 -28.18
N GLY A 280 -46.67 1.32 -29.50
CA GLY A 280 -47.71 2.12 -30.15
C GLY A 280 -47.29 3.48 -30.68
N VAL A 281 -46.96 3.52 -31.98
CA VAL A 281 -47.69 4.40 -32.92
C VAL A 281 -48.00 3.55 -34.15
N ARG A 282 -49.30 3.38 -34.42
CA ARG A 282 -49.85 2.68 -35.58
C ARG A 282 -49.62 3.49 -36.85
N ASP A 283 -49.36 2.75 -37.92
CA ASP A 283 -49.44 3.14 -39.32
C ASP A 283 -50.79 3.76 -39.69
N GLU A 284 -50.75 4.72 -40.62
CA GLU A 284 -51.49 4.74 -41.89
C GLU A 284 -51.16 6.05 -42.63
N ASP A 285 -50.52 6.01 -43.80
CA ASP A 285 -51.23 6.09 -45.09
C ASP A 285 -50.28 5.98 -46.30
N ALA A 286 -50.85 5.46 -47.40
CA ALA A 286 -50.20 4.93 -48.59
C ALA A 286 -49.78 5.98 -49.65
N GLY A 287 -48.84 5.60 -50.52
CA GLY A 287 -48.57 6.29 -51.80
C GLY A 287 -47.30 5.84 -52.52
N GLU A 288 -47.46 5.03 -53.56
CA GLU A 288 -46.44 4.53 -54.49
C GLU A 288 -45.65 5.65 -55.19
N THR A 289 -44.34 5.46 -55.41
CA THR A 289 -43.74 5.18 -56.74
C THR A 289 -42.21 5.17 -56.70
N SER A 290 -41.66 4.24 -57.48
CA SER A 290 -40.25 3.96 -57.75
C SER A 290 -39.39 5.19 -58.06
N HIS A 291 -38.15 5.22 -57.54
CA HIS A 291 -36.91 5.46 -58.31
C HIS A 291 -35.67 5.30 -57.41
N VAL A 292 -34.75 4.42 -57.81
CA VAL A 292 -33.35 4.33 -57.34
C VAL A 292 -32.55 5.41 -58.11
N PRO A 293 -31.69 6.23 -57.46
CA PRO A 293 -30.27 5.87 -57.41
C PRO A 293 -29.50 6.24 -56.12
N SER A 294 -28.61 5.31 -55.76
CA SER A 294 -27.31 5.47 -55.06
C SER A 294 -26.92 6.88 -54.59
N LYS A 295 -26.81 7.06 -53.26
CA LYS A 295 -25.74 7.84 -52.62
C LYS A 295 -25.32 7.20 -51.29
N GLN A 296 -24.00 7.10 -51.15
CA GLN A 296 -23.27 6.84 -49.92
C GLN A 296 -23.81 7.68 -48.75
N SER A 297 -24.00 7.06 -47.58
CA SER A 297 -23.84 7.76 -46.31
C SER A 297 -23.54 6.76 -45.21
N SER A 298 -22.34 6.92 -44.68
CA SER A 298 -21.78 6.37 -43.46
C SER A 298 -22.46 6.92 -42.21
N SER A 299 -22.69 6.06 -41.22
CA SER A 299 -22.57 6.27 -39.75
C SER A 299 -23.57 5.32 -39.05
N ALA A 300 -23.32 4.75 -37.88
CA ALA A 300 -22.45 5.19 -36.80
C ALA A 300 -21.90 3.97 -36.03
N ARG A 301 -20.57 3.86 -35.96
CA ARG A 301 -19.91 3.25 -34.80
C ARG A 301 -19.81 4.33 -33.72
N PRO A 302 -20.15 4.05 -32.46
CA PRO A 302 -19.79 4.95 -31.36
C PRO A 302 -18.27 4.99 -31.23
N SER A 303 -17.69 6.16 -31.53
CA SER A 303 -16.28 6.48 -31.36
C SER A 303 -16.01 6.91 -29.92
N PHE A 304 -15.22 6.12 -29.17
CA PHE A 304 -14.64 6.52 -27.87
C PHE A 304 -13.13 6.25 -27.82
N LEU A 305 -12.43 6.52 -28.91
CA LEU A 305 -10.97 6.58 -28.93
C LEU A 305 -10.55 7.89 -29.61
N PRO A 306 -9.68 8.72 -29.00
CA PRO A 306 -9.11 9.88 -29.69
C PRO A 306 -8.15 9.40 -30.78
N ASP A 307 -8.36 9.87 -32.02
CA ASP A 307 -7.41 9.69 -33.12
C ASP A 307 -6.14 10.49 -32.84
N ILE A 308 -5.03 9.80 -32.57
CA ILE A 308 -3.70 10.41 -32.45
C ILE A 308 -3.01 10.27 -33.80
N PRO A 309 -2.65 11.37 -34.50
CA PRO A 309 -1.90 11.28 -35.75
C PRO A 309 -0.45 10.85 -35.46
N ILE A 310 -0.10 9.64 -35.87
CA ILE A 310 1.29 9.14 -35.87
C ILE A 310 1.99 9.70 -37.11
N ALA A 311 2.88 10.68 -36.92
CA ALA A 311 3.83 11.07 -37.95
C ALA A 311 4.90 9.95 -38.11
N PRO A 312 5.33 9.60 -39.34
CA PRO A 312 6.38 8.61 -39.53
C PRO A 312 7.72 9.13 -38.97
N PRO A 313 8.52 8.29 -38.30
CA PRO A 313 9.76 8.73 -37.68
C PRO A 313 10.79 9.15 -38.74
N GLN A 314 11.23 10.40 -38.67
CA GLN A 314 12.43 10.86 -39.38
C GLN A 314 13.66 10.17 -38.78
N ALA A 315 14.46 9.53 -39.64
CA ALA A 315 15.67 8.84 -39.25
C ALA A 315 16.71 9.84 -38.70
N ALA A 316 17.04 9.72 -37.41
CA ALA A 316 18.19 10.39 -36.82
C ALA A 316 19.51 9.71 -37.27
N PRO A 317 20.61 10.47 -37.43
CA PRO A 317 21.86 9.97 -37.98
C PRO A 317 22.52 8.96 -37.02
N ARG A 318 22.82 7.75 -37.54
CA ARG A 318 23.57 6.70 -36.83
C ARG A 318 25.00 7.16 -36.56
N GLN A 319 25.26 7.69 -35.36
CA GLN A 319 26.62 7.81 -34.85
C GLN A 319 27.13 6.43 -34.46
N SER A 320 28.29 6.05 -35.00
CA SER A 320 28.83 4.70 -34.83
C SER A 320 29.29 4.46 -33.39
N LEU A 321 29.11 3.24 -32.90
CA LEU A 321 29.54 2.80 -31.58
C LEU A 321 31.06 3.00 -31.34
N LYS A 322 31.84 3.11 -32.42
CA LYS A 322 33.28 3.40 -32.38
C LYS A 322 33.57 4.85 -31.97
N ASP A 323 32.68 5.79 -32.29
CA ASP A 323 32.85 7.20 -31.94
C ASP A 323 32.51 7.46 -30.46
N ARG A 324 31.53 6.71 -29.90
CA ARG A 324 31.22 6.75 -28.45
C ARG A 324 32.34 6.14 -27.60
N LEU A 325 33.00 5.08 -28.08
CA LEU A 325 34.14 4.47 -27.38
C LEU A 325 35.38 5.38 -27.35
N LYS A 326 35.65 6.13 -28.43
CA LYS A 326 36.73 7.13 -28.45
C LYS A 326 36.50 8.28 -27.47
N LEU A 327 35.25 8.69 -27.25
CA LEU A 327 34.93 9.77 -26.30
C LEU A 327 35.14 9.33 -24.85
N MET A 328 34.78 8.09 -24.49
CA MET A 328 34.99 7.55 -23.14
C MET A 328 36.46 7.29 -22.81
N LEU A 329 37.26 6.86 -23.79
CA LEU A 329 38.70 6.65 -23.61
C LEU A 329 39.47 7.96 -23.46
N ARG A 330 38.99 9.07 -24.04
CA ARG A 330 39.56 10.42 -23.80
C ARG A 330 39.28 10.91 -22.39
N TRP A 331 38.07 10.70 -21.86
CA TRP A 331 37.70 11.11 -20.50
C TRP A 331 38.49 10.41 -19.39
N LYS A 332 38.97 9.19 -19.63
CA LYS A 332 39.75 8.42 -18.66
C LYS A 332 41.23 8.84 -18.58
N LYS A 333 41.73 9.59 -19.57
CA LYS A 333 43.14 10.01 -19.64
C LYS A 333 43.41 11.36 -18.98
N ASP A 334 42.38 12.17 -18.76
CA ASP A 334 42.50 13.51 -18.15
C ASP A 334 42.24 13.53 -16.63
N ARG A 335 42.11 12.36 -15.98
CA ARG A 335 41.95 12.21 -14.51
C ARG A 335 42.85 11.13 -13.90
N GLY A 336 44.03 10.93 -14.45
CA GLY A 336 45.09 10.09 -13.89
C GLY A 336 46.34 10.91 -13.65
#